data_AF-A0A957RL97-F1
#
_entry.id   AF-A0A957RL97-F1
#
_cell.length_a   1.000
_cell.length_b   1.000
_cell.length_c   1.000
_cell.angle_alpha   90.00
_cell.angle_beta   90.00
_cell.angle_gamma   90.00
#
_symmetry.space_group_name_H-M   'P 1'
#
loop_
_entity.id
_entity.type
_entity.pdbx_description
1 polymer ?
#
loop_
_entity_poly.entity_id
_entity_poly.type
_entity_poly.pdbx_seq_one_letter_code
_entity_poly.pdbx_strand_id
1 'polypeptide(L)'
;MEGDESELSESPEAGEGGVAQPDASPQQSSSPGDNKGARKPIKVGETFEAKRLDTPLDKMTRERAGKRSYTRTDRKRGRYIKARPAGDRPEDIAFDATLRAAAPYQSQRHADAANDLALQLRKGDLQRKVRVRRTGNLILFVVDASWSMAASERMEATKGAIFSLLI
;
A
#
# COMPACT_ATOMS: atom_id res chain seq x y z
N MET A 1 17.35 -20.42 89.36
CA MET A 1 18.13 -19.20 89.39
C MET A 1 19.40 -19.47 88.60
N GLU A 2 19.37 -19.26 87.28
CA GLU A 2 19.23 -17.94 86.60
C GLU A 2 20.41 -17.05 87.00
N GLY A 3 21.20 -16.50 86.10
CA GLY A 3 21.16 -16.49 84.63
C GLY A 3 21.98 -15.30 84.10
N ASP A 4 21.89 -15.05 82.79
CA ASP A 4 22.24 -13.81 82.07
C ASP A 4 23.49 -13.82 81.15
N GLU A 5 23.39 -12.99 80.11
CA GLU A 5 24.18 -12.89 78.87
C GLU A 5 25.37 -11.88 79.07
N SER A 6 26.24 -11.46 78.14
CA SER A 6 26.32 -11.46 76.66
C SER A 6 27.73 -11.03 76.19
N GLU A 7 28.18 -11.49 74.99
CA GLU A 7 29.05 -10.77 74.00
C GLU A 7 30.51 -10.32 74.37
N LEU A 8 31.48 -10.10 73.45
CA LEU A 8 31.52 -9.98 71.97
C LEU A 8 32.88 -10.42 71.34
N SER A 9 32.83 -10.83 70.06
CA SER A 9 33.82 -11.16 69.00
C SER A 9 35.32 -10.78 69.04
N GLU A 10 36.16 -11.61 68.37
CA GLU A 10 36.97 -11.20 67.18
C GLU A 10 37.48 -12.41 66.34
N SER A 11 37.62 -12.27 65.00
CA SER A 11 38.35 -13.18 64.07
C SER A 11 38.51 -12.56 62.66
N PRO A 12 39.66 -12.65 61.96
CA PRO A 12 39.92 -11.91 60.72
C PRO A 12 39.94 -12.72 59.39
N GLU A 13 39.85 -11.96 58.29
CA GLU A 13 40.42 -12.07 56.92
C GLU A 13 40.88 -13.44 56.35
N ALA A 14 40.53 -13.90 55.13
CA ALA A 14 40.37 -13.34 53.77
C ALA A 14 41.58 -13.61 52.81
N GLY A 15 41.29 -14.02 51.57
CA GLY A 15 42.29 -14.22 50.51
C GLY A 15 41.85 -15.17 49.38
N GLU A 16 41.36 -14.63 48.26
CA GLU A 16 40.93 -15.39 47.06
C GLU A 16 41.91 -15.28 45.88
N GLY A 17 41.86 -16.27 44.98
CA GLY A 17 42.32 -16.12 43.59
C GLY A 17 42.37 -17.43 42.79
N GLY A 18 41.67 -17.53 41.64
CA GLY A 18 41.92 -18.63 40.69
C GLY A 18 40.83 -19.04 39.68
N VAL A 19 40.59 -18.23 38.64
CA VAL A 19 40.21 -18.59 37.24
C VAL A 19 38.94 -19.44 36.94
N ALA A 20 38.21 -19.07 35.88
CA ALA A 20 36.88 -19.59 35.52
C ALA A 20 36.84 -20.74 34.48
N GLN A 21 35.86 -21.63 34.63
CA GLN A 21 35.13 -22.34 33.56
C GLN A 21 33.68 -22.61 34.03
N PRO A 22 32.63 -22.27 33.26
CA PRO A 22 31.27 -22.73 33.52
C PRO A 22 30.84 -23.89 32.59
N ASP A 23 30.07 -24.81 33.18
CA ASP A 23 29.56 -26.08 32.69
C ASP A 23 29.20 -26.26 31.20
N ALA A 24 29.50 -27.47 30.71
CA ALA A 24 28.90 -28.03 29.51
C ALA A 24 27.39 -28.28 29.73
N SER A 25 26.55 -27.57 28.97
CA SER A 25 25.10 -27.78 28.99
C SER A 25 24.72 -29.17 28.43
N PRO A 26 23.77 -29.90 29.03
CA PRO A 26 23.37 -31.23 28.57
C PRO A 26 22.67 -31.15 27.21
N GLN A 27 23.32 -31.70 26.20
CA GLN A 27 22.87 -31.68 24.81
C GLN A 27 21.73 -32.71 24.63
N GLN A 28 20.47 -32.26 24.68
CA GLN A 28 19.33 -33.12 24.37
C GLN A 28 19.36 -33.53 22.89
N SER A 29 19.76 -34.77 22.64
CA SER A 29 19.66 -35.43 21.34
C SER A 29 18.20 -35.67 20.98
N SER A 30 17.63 -34.79 20.15
CA SER A 30 16.35 -35.05 19.50
C SER A 30 16.56 -36.05 18.36
N SER A 31 16.20 -37.31 18.60
CA SER A 31 16.07 -38.30 17.52
C SER A 31 15.08 -37.80 16.45
N PRO A 32 15.22 -38.19 15.16
CA PRO A 32 14.27 -37.85 14.10
C PRO A 32 12.93 -38.62 14.25
N GLY A 33 12.20 -38.36 15.33
CA GLY A 33 10.84 -38.84 15.52
C GLY A 33 9.87 -38.11 14.59
N ASP A 34 8.96 -38.86 13.97
CA ASP A 34 7.91 -38.37 13.08
C ASP A 34 7.04 -37.28 13.74
N ASN A 35 7.45 -36.02 13.61
CA ASN A 35 6.63 -34.87 13.96
C ASN A 35 5.54 -34.62 12.91
N LYS A 36 4.69 -35.62 12.70
CA LYS A 36 3.31 -35.46 12.20
C LYS A 36 2.41 -34.83 13.29
N GLY A 37 2.94 -33.83 13.98
CA GLY A 37 2.14 -32.87 14.73
C GLY A 37 1.28 -32.13 13.73
N ALA A 38 0.01 -32.51 13.63
CA ALA A 38 -0.97 -31.82 12.81
C ALA A 38 -1.01 -30.34 13.23
N ARG A 39 -0.37 -29.48 12.44
CA ARG A 39 -0.37 -28.02 12.67
C ARG A 39 -1.82 -27.56 12.66
N LYS A 40 -2.39 -27.36 13.85
CA LYS A 40 -3.78 -26.93 13.99
C LYS A 40 -3.94 -25.61 13.20
N PRO A 41 -4.94 -25.50 12.32
CA PRO A 41 -5.12 -24.29 11.53
C PRO A 41 -5.40 -23.12 12.48
N ILE A 42 -4.51 -22.13 12.48
CA ILE A 42 -4.67 -20.89 13.25
C ILE A 42 -5.95 -20.21 12.75
N LYS A 43 -6.84 -19.85 13.68
CA LYS A 43 -8.12 -19.19 13.38
C LYS A 43 -7.90 -17.82 12.71
N VAL A 44 -8.98 -17.22 12.22
CA VAL A 44 -8.98 -15.84 11.74
C VAL A 44 -9.52 -14.99 12.87
N GLY A 45 -8.74 -14.00 13.33
CA GLY A 45 -9.18 -13.08 14.37
C GLY A 45 -10.30 -12.17 13.89
N GLU A 46 -10.88 -11.40 14.81
CA GLU A 46 -12.00 -10.52 14.53
C GLU A 46 -11.69 -9.52 13.41
N THR A 47 -12.67 -9.29 12.54
CA THR A 47 -12.61 -8.27 11.48
C THR A 47 -13.13 -6.94 11.98
N PHE A 48 -12.50 -5.84 11.57
CA PHE A 48 -12.87 -4.47 11.93
C PHE A 48 -13.10 -3.61 10.68
N GLU A 49 -13.72 -2.44 10.84
CA GLU A 49 -13.85 -1.49 9.73
C GLU A 49 -12.49 -0.87 9.39
N ALA A 50 -11.84 -1.38 8.35
CA ALA A 50 -10.53 -0.87 7.93
C ALA A 50 -10.66 0.51 7.28
N LYS A 51 -9.80 1.45 7.72
CA LYS A 51 -9.69 2.78 7.10
C LYS A 51 -9.36 2.65 5.62
N ARG A 52 -10.04 3.45 4.78
CA ARG A 52 -9.75 3.50 3.35
C ARG A 52 -8.29 3.88 3.12
N LEU A 53 -7.60 3.07 2.31
CA LEU A 53 -6.25 3.37 1.83
C LEU A 53 -6.31 4.60 0.91
N ASP A 54 -5.93 5.76 1.42
CA ASP A 54 -5.73 6.93 0.56
C ASP A 54 -4.45 6.73 -0.26
N THR A 55 -4.61 6.67 -1.58
CA THR A 55 -3.51 6.52 -2.52
C THR A 55 -3.32 7.83 -3.29
N PRO A 56 -2.50 8.79 -2.80
CA PRO A 56 -2.29 10.09 -3.45
C PRO A 56 -1.70 10.01 -4.88
N LEU A 57 -1.26 8.81 -5.29
CA LEU A 57 -0.89 8.43 -6.65
C LEU A 57 -2.01 8.55 -7.70
N ASP A 58 -3.27 8.83 -7.32
CA ASP A 58 -4.39 9.01 -8.28
C ASP A 58 -4.20 10.26 -9.18
N LYS A 59 -3.19 11.09 -8.90
CA LYS A 59 -2.74 12.21 -9.75
C LYS A 59 -1.85 11.77 -10.94
N MET A 60 -1.26 10.58 -10.92
CA MET A 60 -0.38 10.07 -12.00
C MET A 60 -1.18 9.22 -13.00
N THR A 61 -1.01 9.45 -14.30
CA THR A 61 -1.61 8.60 -15.35
C THR A 61 -1.15 7.15 -15.16
N ARG A 62 -2.10 6.20 -15.06
CA ARG A 62 -1.78 4.76 -14.95
C ARG A 62 -2.12 3.96 -16.21
N GLU A 63 -1.24 3.01 -16.50
CA GLU A 63 -1.26 2.11 -17.66
C GLU A 63 -2.15 0.87 -17.45
N ARG A 64 -2.03 0.14 -16.33
CA ARG A 64 -2.69 -1.18 -16.07
C ARG A 64 -3.98 -1.08 -15.22
N ALA A 65 -4.83 -2.12 -15.14
CA ALA A 65 -6.22 -2.06 -14.62
C ALA A 65 -6.54 -3.06 -13.47
N GLY A 66 -7.68 -2.90 -12.75
CA GLY A 66 -8.14 -3.77 -11.63
C GLY A 66 -9.17 -3.11 -10.66
N LYS A 67 -9.33 -3.62 -9.41
CA LYS A 67 -10.16 -3.05 -8.30
C LYS A 67 -9.60 -1.69 -7.76
N ARG A 68 -10.19 -0.49 -7.84
CA ARG A 68 -11.14 0.12 -8.80
C ARG A 68 -11.15 1.70 -8.67
N SER A 69 -10.01 2.34 -8.31
CA SER A 69 -9.80 3.81 -8.06
C SER A 69 -9.83 4.71 -9.31
N TYR A 70 -10.09 6.02 -9.19
CA TYR A 70 -10.47 6.94 -10.29
C TYR A 70 -9.30 7.62 -11.04
N THR A 71 -8.38 6.82 -11.55
CA THR A 71 -7.16 7.38 -12.17
C THR A 71 -7.40 7.98 -13.55
N ARG A 72 -6.72 9.11 -13.84
CA ARG A 72 -6.62 9.68 -15.19
C ARG A 72 -5.90 8.72 -16.13
N THR A 73 -6.26 8.75 -17.41
CA THR A 73 -5.64 7.88 -18.42
C THR A 73 -5.47 8.60 -19.74
N ASP A 74 -4.29 8.47 -20.33
CA ASP A 74 -3.96 8.95 -21.67
C ASP A 74 -4.28 7.88 -22.74
N ARG A 75 -4.82 6.72 -22.34
CA ARG A 75 -5.43 5.75 -23.26
C ARG A 75 -6.81 6.24 -23.70
N LYS A 76 -7.19 5.97 -24.95
CA LYS A 76 -8.50 6.34 -25.56
C LYS A 76 -9.74 5.63 -24.97
N ARG A 77 -9.68 5.15 -23.71
CA ARG A 77 -10.74 4.37 -23.02
C ARG A 77 -10.98 4.90 -21.61
N GLY A 78 -12.25 5.10 -21.24
CA GLY A 78 -12.66 5.65 -19.95
C GLY A 78 -13.78 6.69 -20.10
N ARG A 79 -14.30 7.20 -18.99
CA ARG A 79 -15.31 8.27 -18.99
C ARG A 79 -14.62 9.60 -19.32
N TYR A 80 -15.07 10.27 -20.37
CA TYR A 80 -14.70 11.65 -20.66
C TYR A 80 -15.31 12.56 -19.58
N ILE A 81 -14.49 13.39 -18.94
CA ILE A 81 -14.91 14.24 -17.81
C ILE A 81 -14.63 15.74 -18.02
N LYS A 82 -13.64 16.09 -18.84
CA LYS A 82 -13.34 17.49 -19.19
C LYS A 82 -12.46 17.56 -20.44
N ALA A 83 -12.55 18.66 -21.17
CA ALA A 83 -11.58 19.03 -22.19
C ALA A 83 -10.36 19.76 -21.59
N ARG A 84 -9.27 19.80 -22.35
CA ARG A 84 -8.14 20.74 -22.18
C ARG A 84 -7.54 21.05 -23.55
N PRO A 85 -6.80 22.17 -23.75
CA PRO A 85 -6.11 22.42 -25.00
C PRO A 85 -5.20 21.25 -25.42
N ALA A 86 -5.20 20.96 -26.72
CA ALA A 86 -4.36 19.92 -27.31
C ALA A 86 -2.86 20.30 -27.25
N GLY A 87 -2.56 21.58 -27.51
CA GLY A 87 -1.18 22.03 -27.73
C GLY A 87 -0.57 21.29 -28.93
N ASP A 88 0.70 20.89 -28.81
CA ASP A 88 1.43 20.20 -29.88
C ASP A 88 1.01 18.72 -30.09
N ARG A 89 0.09 18.20 -29.26
CA ARG A 89 -0.40 16.81 -29.34
C ARG A 89 -1.90 16.78 -29.63
N PRO A 90 -2.32 16.83 -30.91
CA PRO A 90 -3.72 16.76 -31.35
C PRO A 90 -4.28 15.32 -31.30
N GLU A 91 -3.99 14.60 -30.22
CA GLU A 91 -4.49 13.25 -29.98
C GLU A 91 -5.82 13.28 -29.21
N ASP A 92 -6.73 12.36 -29.55
CA ASP A 92 -7.97 12.10 -28.78
C ASP A 92 -8.86 13.35 -28.60
N ILE A 93 -9.17 14.00 -29.72
CA ILE A 93 -9.89 15.27 -29.80
C ILE A 93 -11.30 15.22 -29.17
N ALA A 94 -11.61 16.27 -28.43
CA ALA A 94 -12.93 16.62 -27.91
C ALA A 94 -13.65 17.46 -28.96
N PHE A 95 -14.36 16.82 -29.88
CA PHE A 95 -15.11 17.50 -30.95
C PHE A 95 -16.08 18.55 -30.40
N ASP A 96 -16.87 18.19 -29.40
CA ASP A 96 -17.79 19.06 -28.66
C ASP A 96 -17.12 20.34 -28.14
N ALA A 97 -15.97 20.18 -27.46
CA ALA A 97 -15.24 21.30 -26.88
C ALA A 97 -14.44 22.09 -27.92
N THR A 98 -13.99 21.45 -29.00
CA THR A 98 -13.28 22.08 -30.12
C THR A 98 -14.23 22.96 -30.94
N LEU A 99 -15.42 22.45 -31.26
CA LEU A 99 -16.47 23.22 -31.92
C LEU A 99 -16.91 24.41 -31.05
N ARG A 100 -17.09 24.19 -29.74
CA ARG A 100 -17.41 25.29 -28.80
C ARG A 100 -16.29 26.34 -28.69
N ALA A 101 -15.02 25.92 -28.74
CA ALA A 101 -13.89 26.85 -28.73
C ALA A 101 -13.78 27.65 -30.03
N ALA A 102 -14.09 27.02 -31.18
CA ALA A 102 -14.05 27.68 -32.48
C ALA A 102 -15.27 28.56 -32.78
N ALA A 103 -16.42 28.29 -32.14
CA ALA A 103 -17.72 28.94 -32.42
C ALA A 103 -17.69 30.48 -32.40
N PRO A 104 -17.08 31.17 -31.41
CA PRO A 104 -17.07 32.64 -31.38
C PRO A 104 -16.33 33.29 -32.55
N TYR A 105 -15.45 32.54 -33.22
CA TYR A 105 -14.58 33.05 -34.27
C TYR A 105 -15.09 32.73 -35.69
N GLN A 106 -16.18 31.97 -35.85
CA GLN A 106 -16.61 31.50 -37.16
C GLN A 106 -16.92 32.64 -38.12
N SER A 107 -17.71 33.65 -37.71
CA SER A 107 -18.10 34.77 -38.58
C SER A 107 -16.90 35.51 -39.19
N GLN A 108 -15.89 35.84 -38.38
CA GLN A 108 -14.66 36.46 -38.86
C GLN A 108 -13.88 35.52 -39.79
N ARG A 109 -13.71 34.25 -39.37
CA ARG A 109 -12.91 33.29 -40.14
C ARG A 109 -13.54 32.90 -41.47
N HIS A 110 -14.87 32.94 -41.61
CA HIS A 110 -15.54 32.73 -42.90
C HIS A 110 -15.31 33.92 -43.85
N ALA A 111 -15.24 35.16 -43.35
CA ALA A 111 -14.87 36.32 -44.15
C ALA A 111 -13.40 36.26 -44.62
N ASP A 112 -12.51 35.73 -43.76
CA ASP A 112 -11.09 35.53 -44.07
C ASP A 112 -10.78 34.25 -44.87
N ALA A 113 -11.76 33.35 -45.08
CA ALA A 113 -11.51 32.01 -45.62
C ALA A 113 -11.48 31.99 -47.16
N ALA A 114 -10.38 31.50 -47.71
CA ALA A 114 -10.25 31.17 -49.13
C ALA A 114 -10.92 29.82 -49.51
N ASN A 115 -11.73 29.22 -48.63
CA ASN A 115 -12.39 27.94 -48.86
C ASN A 115 -13.82 27.94 -48.30
N ASP A 116 -14.69 27.16 -48.94
CA ASP A 116 -16.09 27.00 -48.56
C ASP A 116 -16.30 25.81 -47.59
N LEU A 117 -15.48 25.74 -46.54
CA LEU A 117 -15.69 24.77 -45.45
C LEU A 117 -16.71 25.32 -44.46
N ALA A 118 -17.73 24.52 -44.15
CA ALA A 118 -18.81 24.85 -43.21
C ALA A 118 -18.33 25.14 -41.77
N LEU A 119 -17.08 24.79 -41.41
CA LEU A 119 -16.47 25.06 -40.11
C LEU A 119 -14.98 25.40 -40.27
N GLN A 120 -14.62 26.61 -39.84
CA GLN A 120 -13.26 27.15 -39.90
C GLN A 120 -12.51 26.90 -38.58
N LEU A 121 -11.85 25.74 -38.49
CA LEU A 121 -11.03 25.33 -37.34
C LEU A 121 -9.55 25.70 -37.50
N ARG A 122 -8.93 26.17 -36.42
CA ARG A 122 -7.49 26.47 -36.29
C ARG A 122 -6.89 25.61 -35.19
N LYS A 123 -5.56 25.40 -35.20
CA LYS A 123 -4.86 24.58 -34.18
C LYS A 123 -5.15 25.01 -32.73
N GLY A 124 -5.36 26.31 -32.49
CA GLY A 124 -5.67 26.86 -31.16
C GLY A 124 -7.03 26.44 -30.59
N ASP A 125 -8.00 26.06 -31.43
CA ASP A 125 -9.32 25.62 -30.96
C ASP A 125 -9.27 24.17 -30.46
N LEU A 126 -8.30 23.38 -30.94
CA LEU A 126 -8.23 21.93 -30.71
C LEU A 126 -8.18 21.62 -29.22
N GLN A 127 -9.25 21.00 -28.75
CA GLN A 127 -9.35 20.46 -27.39
C GLN A 127 -9.14 18.96 -27.43
N ARG A 128 -8.40 18.41 -26.46
CA ARG A 128 -8.27 16.96 -26.23
C ARG A 128 -9.08 16.51 -25.03
N LYS A 129 -9.63 15.31 -25.11
CA LYS A 129 -10.44 14.69 -24.06
C LYS A 129 -9.58 14.26 -22.89
N VAL A 130 -9.93 14.67 -21.67
CA VAL A 130 -9.40 14.08 -20.43
C VAL A 130 -10.37 12.99 -19.98
N ARG A 131 -9.87 11.75 -19.90
CA ARG A 131 -10.62 10.60 -19.39
C ARG A 131 -10.14 10.16 -18.02
N VAL A 132 -11.08 9.66 -17.23
CA VAL A 132 -10.82 8.85 -16.03
C VAL A 132 -11.35 7.44 -16.24
N ARG A 133 -10.71 6.47 -15.61
CA ARG A 133 -11.15 5.08 -15.61
C ARG A 133 -10.94 4.50 -14.21
N ARG A 134 -11.69 3.44 -13.89
CA ARG A 134 -11.48 2.68 -12.66
C ARG A 134 -10.28 1.73 -12.85
N THR A 135 -9.25 1.91 -12.05
CA THR A 135 -7.95 1.21 -12.12
C THR A 135 -7.68 0.43 -10.84
N GLY A 136 -6.83 -0.60 -10.92
CA GLY A 136 -6.57 -1.52 -9.83
C GLY A 136 -5.61 -1.03 -8.76
N ASN A 137 -5.94 -1.42 -7.54
CA ASN A 137 -5.10 -1.44 -6.37
C ASN A 137 -4.48 -2.84 -6.31
N LEU A 138 -3.16 -2.90 -6.35
CA LEU A 138 -2.39 -4.07 -5.97
C LEU A 138 -2.08 -3.91 -4.49
N ILE A 139 -2.52 -4.85 -3.67
CA ILE A 139 -2.21 -4.92 -2.24
C ILE A 139 -1.32 -6.16 -2.08
N LEU A 140 -0.11 -5.96 -1.56
CA LEU A 140 0.83 -7.04 -1.26
C LEU A 140 0.95 -7.16 0.25
N PHE A 141 0.59 -8.33 0.79
CA PHE A 141 0.79 -8.64 2.19
C PHE A 141 2.12 -9.37 2.35
N VAL A 142 3.00 -8.81 3.18
CA VAL A 142 4.25 -9.45 3.61
C VAL A 142 4.11 -9.70 5.10
N VAL A 143 4.23 -10.95 5.51
CA VAL A 143 3.94 -11.40 6.88
C VAL A 143 5.09 -12.27 7.37
N ASP A 144 5.59 -11.99 8.58
CA ASP A 144 6.58 -12.84 9.23
C ASP A 144 5.94 -14.18 9.64
N ALA A 145 6.71 -15.26 9.51
CA ALA A 145 6.34 -16.62 9.86
C ALA A 145 7.24 -17.22 10.96
N SER A 146 7.97 -16.38 11.71
CA SER A 146 8.80 -16.79 12.84
C SER A 146 8.00 -17.45 13.97
N TRP A 147 8.70 -18.18 14.86
CA TRP A 147 8.10 -18.81 16.04
C TRP A 147 7.33 -17.81 16.92
N SER A 148 7.78 -16.55 16.97
CA SER A 148 7.13 -15.48 17.74
C SER A 148 5.73 -15.10 17.23
N MET A 149 5.40 -15.45 15.97
CA MET A 149 4.07 -15.25 15.39
C MET A 149 3.11 -16.39 15.74
N ALA A 150 3.64 -17.59 16.01
CA ALA A 150 2.88 -18.76 16.45
C ALA A 150 2.65 -18.77 17.98
N ALA A 151 3.62 -18.29 18.76
CA ALA A 151 3.59 -18.36 20.23
C ALA A 151 2.78 -17.25 20.92
N SER A 152 2.31 -16.22 20.20
CA SER A 152 1.71 -15.01 20.79
C SER A 152 0.40 -14.56 20.13
N GLU A 153 -0.34 -15.48 19.48
CA GLU A 153 -1.62 -15.23 18.77
C GLU A 153 -1.57 -14.14 17.65
N ARG A 154 -0.41 -13.51 17.42
CA ARG A 154 -0.19 -12.46 16.40
C ARG A 154 -0.58 -12.89 14.99
N MET A 155 -0.42 -14.16 14.66
CA MET A 155 -0.84 -14.70 13.36
C MET A 155 -2.38 -14.72 13.21
N GLU A 156 -3.15 -14.90 14.28
CA GLU A 156 -4.62 -14.83 14.26
C GLU A 156 -5.10 -13.39 14.05
N ALA A 157 -4.53 -12.44 14.81
CA ALA A 157 -4.78 -11.01 14.65
C ALA A 157 -4.37 -10.50 13.24
N THR A 158 -3.23 -10.96 12.72
CA THR A 158 -2.77 -10.62 11.36
C THR A 158 -3.74 -11.11 10.30
N LYS A 159 -4.29 -12.32 10.45
CA LYS A 159 -5.34 -12.82 9.55
C LYS A 159 -6.59 -11.93 9.64
N GLY A 160 -7.06 -11.59 10.84
CA GLY A 160 -8.20 -10.68 11.03
C GLY A 160 -7.99 -9.33 10.33
N ALA A 161 -6.82 -8.73 10.48
CA ALA A 161 -6.46 -7.47 9.81
C ALA A 161 -6.38 -7.58 8.27
N ILE A 162 -5.86 -8.69 7.73
CA ILE A 162 -5.83 -8.93 6.27
C ILE A 162 -7.25 -9.11 5.73
N PHE A 163 -8.11 -9.87 6.41
CA PHE A 163 -9.51 -10.04 6.02
C PHE A 163 -10.31 -8.73 6.11
N SER A 164 -10.05 -7.89 7.12
CA SER A 164 -10.64 -6.55 7.29
C SER A 164 -10.33 -5.59 6.13
N LEU A 165 -9.29 -5.85 5.34
CA LEU A 165 -8.91 -5.06 4.17
C LEU A 165 -9.47 -5.60 2.85
N LEU A 166 -10.12 -6.77 2.87
CA LEU A 166 -10.56 -7.50 1.67
C LEU A 166 -12.08 -7.69 1.56
N ILE A 167 -12.78 -7.60 2.68
CA ILE A 167 -14.25 -7.65 2.82
C ILE A 167 -14.81 -6.22 2.79
#